data_AF-A0A2S3QKB4-F1
#
_entry.id   AF-A0A2S3QKB4-F1
#
_cell.length_a   1.000
_cell.length_b   1.000
_cell.length_c   1.000
_cell.angle_alpha   90.00
_cell.angle_beta   90.00
_cell.angle_gamma   90.00
#
_symmetry.space_group_name_H-M   'P 1'
#
loop_
_entity.id
_entity.type
_entity.pdbx_description
1 polymer ?
#
loop_
_entity_poly.entity_id
_entity_poly.type
_entity_poly.pdbx_seq_one_letter_code
_entity_poly.pdbx_strand_id
1 'polypeptide(L)'
;MPFPSIQTPWGSIAPIVVDTTTLRYEDMSLTPTGVTLTVTVSRDAVAWTWQTADHRLGGTGFPSAAAALTHLSHVLTQQYGTFCSPISDA
;
A
#
# COMPACT_ATOMS: atom_id res chain seq x y z
N MET A 1 -12.24 5.84 -11.55
CA MET A 1 -11.19 4.83 -11.78
C MET A 1 -11.13 3.98 -10.52
N PRO A 2 -11.21 2.65 -10.62
CA PRO A 2 -10.99 1.79 -9.46
C PRO A 2 -9.56 2.03 -8.95
N PHE A 3 -9.40 2.15 -7.63
CA PHE A 3 -8.09 2.28 -7.02
C PHE A 3 -7.44 0.88 -6.91
N PRO A 4 -6.10 0.77 -6.99
CA PRO A 4 -5.45 -0.53 -7.06
C PRO A 4 -5.56 -1.27 -5.72
N SER A 5 -5.77 -2.58 -5.77
CA SER A 5 -5.67 -3.46 -4.61
C SER A 5 -4.23 -3.92 -4.41
N ILE A 6 -3.90 -4.43 -3.22
CA ILE A 6 -2.60 -5.06 -2.95
C ILE A 6 -2.79 -6.56 -2.83
N GLN A 7 -2.11 -7.33 -3.68
CA GLN A 7 -2.00 -8.76 -3.54
C GLN A 7 -0.93 -9.11 -2.52
N THR A 8 -1.28 -9.99 -1.60
CA THR A 8 -0.36 -10.71 -0.72
C THR A 8 -0.60 -12.22 -0.87
N PRO A 9 0.29 -13.09 -0.36
CA PRO A 9 0.06 -14.53 -0.38
C PRO A 9 -1.15 -14.99 0.43
N TRP A 10 -1.70 -14.14 1.32
CA TRP A 10 -2.86 -14.46 2.15
C TRP A 10 -4.17 -13.86 1.64
N GLY A 11 -4.13 -13.03 0.61
CA GLY A 11 -5.32 -12.42 0.03
C GLY A 11 -5.07 -11.10 -0.69
N SER A 12 -6.13 -10.62 -1.33
CA SER A 12 -6.17 -9.27 -1.90
C SER A 12 -6.70 -8.30 -0.86
N ILE A 13 -5.99 -7.20 -0.63
CA ILE A 13 -6.45 -6.09 0.21
C ILE A 13 -6.93 -4.97 -0.71
N ALA A 14 -8.24 -4.70 -0.65
CA ALA A 14 -8.85 -3.58 -1.35
C ALA A 14 -8.60 -2.26 -0.59
N PRO A 15 -8.43 -1.13 -1.30
CA PRO A 15 -8.34 0.17 -0.65
C PRO A 15 -9.68 0.60 -0.09
N ILE A 16 -9.65 1.13 1.13
CA ILE A 16 -10.69 2.01 1.66
C ILE A 16 -10.40 3.42 1.11
N VAL A 17 -11.29 3.90 0.26
CA VAL A 17 -11.19 5.25 -0.31
C VAL A 17 -11.70 6.24 0.73
N VAL A 18 -10.80 7.00 1.36
CA VAL A 18 -11.16 8.05 2.31
C VAL A 18 -11.65 9.28 1.54
N ASP A 19 -10.91 9.66 0.50
CA ASP A 19 -11.26 10.73 -0.44
C ASP A 19 -10.53 10.52 -1.80
N THR A 20 -10.61 11.50 -2.70
CA THR A 20 -10.00 11.42 -4.05
C THR A 20 -8.46 11.44 -4.04
N THR A 21 -7.87 11.80 -2.90
CA THR A 21 -6.45 11.95 -2.67
C THR A 21 -5.90 10.99 -1.62
N THR A 22 -6.74 10.29 -0.87
CA THR A 22 -6.33 9.45 0.26
C THR A 22 -6.96 8.06 0.18
N LEU A 23 -6.10 7.05 0.19
CA LEU A 23 -6.43 5.63 0.21
C LEU A 23 -5.87 5.02 1.49
N ARG A 24 -6.62 4.11 2.08
CA ARG A 24 -6.19 3.37 3.26
C ARG A 24 -6.31 1.87 3.01
N TYR A 25 -5.24 1.15 3.29
CA TYR A 25 -5.19 -0.31 3.24
C TYR A 25 -5.11 -0.77 4.69
N GLU A 26 -6.22 -1.28 5.19
CA GLU A 26 -6.32 -1.80 6.55
C GLU A 26 -6.10 -3.30 6.56
N ASP A 27 -5.73 -3.81 7.73
CA ASP A 27 -5.59 -5.25 8.01
C ASP A 27 -4.75 -6.05 7.01
N MET A 28 -3.69 -5.42 6.46
CA MET A 28 -2.76 -6.10 5.56
C MET A 28 -1.96 -7.14 6.34
N SER A 29 -2.36 -8.39 6.22
CA SER A 29 -1.57 -9.52 6.74
C SER A 29 -0.31 -9.68 5.90
N LEU A 30 0.86 -9.62 6.53
CA LEU A 30 2.18 -9.63 5.89
C LEU A 30 3.08 -10.79 6.30
N THR A 31 2.65 -11.64 7.24
CA THR A 31 3.36 -12.88 7.60
C THR A 31 2.36 -13.94 8.07
N PRO A 32 2.71 -15.25 8.00
CA PRO A 32 1.89 -16.29 8.64
C PRO A 32 1.85 -16.15 10.18
N THR A 33 2.75 -15.36 10.76
CA THR A 33 2.84 -15.10 12.21
C THR A 33 1.96 -13.95 12.69
N GLY A 34 1.17 -13.33 11.80
CA GLY A 34 0.14 -12.34 12.17
C GLY A 34 0.63 -10.89 12.24
N VAL A 35 1.69 -10.53 11.49
CA VAL A 35 2.00 -9.11 11.32
C VAL A 35 0.93 -8.49 10.43
N THR A 36 0.12 -7.62 11.04
CA THR A 36 -0.90 -6.86 10.36
C THR A 36 -0.48 -5.41 10.27
N LEU A 37 -0.48 -4.84 9.07
CA LEU A 37 -0.19 -3.42 8.86
C LEU A 37 -1.40 -2.67 8.32
N THR A 38 -1.52 -1.43 8.78
CA THR A 38 -2.35 -0.42 8.12
C THR A 38 -1.43 0.53 7.38
N VAL A 39 -1.75 0.85 6.13
CA VAL A 39 -1.01 1.79 5.30
C VAL A 39 -1.94 2.86 4.77
N THR A 40 -1.50 4.11 4.82
CA THR A 40 -2.16 5.22 4.15
C THR A 40 -1.34 5.61 2.93
N VAL A 41 -1.98 5.72 1.78
CA VAL A 41 -1.40 6.24 0.54
C VAL A 41 -2.16 7.52 0.22
N SER A 42 -1.47 8.66 0.26
CA SER A 42 -2.10 9.97 0.03
C SER A 42 -1.36 10.76 -1.03
N ARG A 43 -2.05 11.73 -1.63
CA ARG A 43 -1.47 12.68 -2.56
C ARG A 43 -1.25 14.00 -1.85
N ASP A 44 0.02 14.40 -1.77
CA ASP A 44 0.42 15.74 -1.34
C ASP A 44 0.79 16.57 -2.57
N ALA A 45 -0.04 17.59 -2.86
CA ALA A 45 0.02 18.42 -4.05
C ALA A 45 0.14 17.62 -5.37
N VAL A 46 1.36 17.46 -5.88
CA VAL A 46 1.66 16.79 -7.15
C VAL A 46 2.21 15.37 -6.98
N ALA A 47 2.57 14.98 -5.77
CA ALA A 47 3.23 13.71 -5.50
C ALA A 47 2.37 12.82 -4.60
N TRP A 48 2.47 11.52 -4.82
CA TRP A 48 1.93 10.51 -3.94
C TRP A 48 2.97 10.13 -2.89
N THR A 49 2.49 9.86 -1.69
CA THR A 49 3.24 9.40 -0.54
C THR A 49 2.50 8.21 0.06
N TRP A 50 3.22 7.36 0.78
CA TRP A 50 2.63 6.32 1.60
C TRP A 50 3.35 6.21 2.93
N GLN A 51 2.62 5.78 3.95
CA GLN A 51 3.17 5.57 5.29
C GLN A 51 2.40 4.47 6.01
N THR A 52 3.10 3.64 6.77
CA THR A 52 2.46 2.71 7.72
C THR A 52 1.87 3.47 8.90
N ALA A 53 0.80 2.95 9.50
CA ALA A 53 0.13 3.59 10.64
C ALA A 53 1.03 3.70 11.88
N ASP A 54 2.05 2.85 12.01
CA ASP A 54 3.07 2.92 13.06
C ASP A 54 4.24 3.88 12.73
N HIS A 55 4.19 4.52 11.55
CA HIS A 55 5.17 5.48 11.04
C HIS A 55 6.60 4.92 10.89
N ARG A 56 6.77 3.59 10.85
CA ARG A 56 8.09 2.96 10.70
C ARG A 56 8.55 2.87 9.26
N LEU A 57 7.63 2.77 8.31
CA LEU A 57 7.91 2.65 6.88
C LEU A 57 7.14 3.71 6.12
N GLY A 58 7.77 4.28 5.11
CA GLY A 58 7.15 5.28 4.24
C GLY A 58 7.96 5.56 2.99
N GLY A 59 7.34 6.26 2.05
CA GLY A 59 8.00 6.75 0.86
C GLY A 59 7.22 7.93 0.28
N THR A 60 7.94 8.86 -0.34
CA THR A 60 7.39 10.12 -0.87
C THR A 60 7.88 10.37 -2.30
N GLY A 61 7.19 11.23 -3.04
CA GLY A 61 7.68 11.74 -4.33
C GLY A 61 7.24 10.90 -5.54
N PHE A 62 6.20 10.08 -5.40
CA PHE A 62 5.75 9.21 -6.49
C PHE A 62 4.81 9.95 -7.45
N PRO A 63 4.93 9.75 -8.77
CA PRO A 63 4.10 10.47 -9.75
C PRO A 63 2.65 9.97 -9.79
N SER A 64 2.34 8.81 -9.21
CA SER A 64 1.00 8.21 -9.19
C SER A 64 0.80 7.30 -7.97
N ALA A 65 -0.46 7.05 -7.61
CA ALA A 65 -0.81 6.08 -6.56
C ALA A 65 -0.25 4.68 -6.88
N ALA A 66 -0.30 4.27 -8.16
CA ALA A 66 0.27 3.01 -8.61
C ALA A 66 1.79 2.93 -8.40
N ALA A 67 2.53 4.01 -8.67
CA ALA A 67 3.97 4.06 -8.42
C ALA A 67 4.28 3.99 -6.91
N ALA A 68 3.50 4.69 -6.09
CA ALA A 68 3.62 4.62 -4.63
C ALA A 68 3.38 3.19 -4.12
N LEU A 69 2.35 2.51 -4.64
CA LEU A 69 2.01 1.14 -4.28
C LEU A 69 3.06 0.12 -4.75
N THR A 70 3.64 0.28 -5.94
CA THR A 70 4.76 -0.55 -6.39
C THR A 70 5.94 -0.44 -5.43
N HIS A 71 6.29 0.77 -5.02
CA HIS A 71 7.37 0.99 -4.05
C HIS A 71 7.03 0.39 -2.69
N LEU A 72 5.82 0.65 -2.17
CA LEU A 72 5.32 0.02 -0.94
C LEU A 72 5.49 -1.50 -1.00
N SER A 73 4.96 -2.15 -2.04
CA SER A 73 5.01 -3.59 -2.21
C SER A 73 6.45 -4.13 -2.24
N HIS A 74 7.38 -3.40 -2.87
CA HIS A 74 8.79 -3.75 -2.86
C HIS A 74 9.38 -3.66 -1.44
N VAL A 75 9.12 -2.58 -0.70
CA VAL A 75 9.60 -2.41 0.67
C VAL A 75 9.04 -3.50 1.59
N LEU A 76 7.74 -3.80 1.50
CA LEU A 76 7.12 -4.86 2.29
C LEU A 76 7.71 -6.24 1.96
N THR A 77 8.00 -6.49 0.68
CA THR A 77 8.64 -7.74 0.24
C THR A 77 10.07 -7.86 0.80
N GLN A 78 10.84 -6.79 0.78
CA GLN A 78 12.19 -6.79 1.35
C GLN A 78 12.18 -6.95 2.87
N GLN A 79 11.27 -6.26 3.57
CA GLN A 79 11.23 -6.23 5.02
C GLN A 79 10.70 -7.53 5.63
N TYR A 80 9.68 -8.13 5.02
CA TYR A 80 8.95 -9.27 5.57
C TYR A 80 9.14 -10.56 4.78
N GLY A 81 9.98 -10.55 3.73
CA GLY A 81 10.25 -11.72 2.89
C GLY A 81 9.03 -12.22 2.11
N THR A 82 8.00 -11.38 1.98
CA THR A 82 6.71 -11.77 1.43
C THR A 82 6.41 -11.00 0.17
N PHE A 83 6.24 -11.72 -0.93
CA PHE A 83 5.85 -11.13 -2.20
C PHE A 83 4.52 -10.37 -2.09
N CYS A 84 4.59 -9.05 -2.20
CA CYS A 84 3.44 -8.18 -2.34
C CYS A 84 3.45 -7.57 -3.74
N SER A 85 2.28 -7.36 -4.36
CA SER A 85 2.18 -6.69 -5.66
C SER A 85 0.90 -5.86 -5.76
N PRO A 86 0.93 -4.66 -6.33
CA PRO A 86 -0.29 -3.96 -6.69
C PRO A 86 -1.03 -4.70 -7.80
N ILE A 87 -2.35 -4.77 -7.70
CA ILE A 87 -3.27 -5.24 -8.74
C ILE A 87 -4.15 -4.06 -9.14
N SER A 88 -4.05 -3.64 -10.39
CA SER A 88 -5.05 -2.72 -10.97
C SER A 88 -6.25 -3.55 -11.42
N ASP A 89 -7.42 -3.27 -10.86
CA ASP A 89 -8.68 -3.73 -11.48
C ASP A 89 -8.85 -2.93 -12.78
N ALA A 90 -8.86 -3.62 -13.92
CA ALA A 90 -8.86 -3.03 -15.25
C ALA A 90 -10.21 -2.39 -15.61
#